data_AF-A0A3C0VZC1-F1
#
_entry.id   AF-A0A3C0VZC1-F1
#
_cell.length_a   1.000
_cell.length_b   1.000
_cell.length_c   1.000
_cell.angle_alpha   90.00
_cell.angle_beta   90.00
_cell.angle_gamma   90.00
#
_symmetry.space_group_name_H-M   'P 1'
#
loop_
_entity.id
_entity.type
_entity.pdbx_description
1 polymer ?
#
loop_
_entity_poly.entity_id
_entity_poly.type
_entity_poly.pdbx_seq_one_letter_code
_entity_poly.pdbx_strand_id
1 'polypeptide(L)'
;MNLRDRAKGGLVNNAHRRKSIPESGRPLPVATATGTVRAMSLPHKLATLLYCFDPDDRLLLLKRHQPPNLGRWVPPGGKVEVAQGESPYACACREAQEEAGLEITTSDLHLTGLISEDGYE
;
A
#
# COMPACT_ATOMS: atom_id res chain seq x y z
N MET A 1 40.01 11.35 -35.32
CA MET A 1 39.73 12.76 -35.64
C MET A 1 39.12 13.39 -34.40
N ASN A 2 39.87 14.30 -33.76
CA ASN A 2 39.44 15.08 -32.60
C ASN A 2 38.60 16.28 -33.07
N LEU A 3 37.61 16.67 -32.27
CA LEU A 3 37.32 18.08 -32.04
C LEU A 3 36.74 18.25 -30.64
N ARG A 4 37.62 18.57 -29.69
CA ARG A 4 37.28 19.32 -28.48
C ARG A 4 37.18 20.79 -28.89
N ASP A 5 36.17 21.52 -28.44
CA ASP A 5 36.41 22.51 -27.38
C ASP A 5 35.15 23.29 -26.94
N ARG A 6 35.01 23.30 -25.60
CA ARG A 6 34.58 24.41 -24.73
C ARG A 6 33.14 24.92 -24.78
N ALA A 7 32.43 24.62 -23.68
CA ALA A 7 32.05 25.66 -22.72
C ALA A 7 31.89 25.10 -21.29
N LYS A 8 32.76 25.59 -20.40
CA LYS A 8 32.61 25.95 -18.97
C LYS A 8 31.47 25.24 -18.19
N GLY A 9 31.74 24.49 -17.11
CA GLY A 9 32.51 24.95 -15.95
C GLY A 9 31.54 25.33 -14.83
N GLY A 10 31.11 24.33 -14.06
CA GLY A 10 30.30 24.50 -12.85
C GLY A 10 30.56 23.33 -11.92
N LEU A 11 31.62 23.42 -11.11
CA LEU A 11 31.82 22.53 -9.97
C LEU A 11 30.68 22.80 -8.97
N VAL A 12 29.66 21.96 -8.97
CA VAL A 12 28.79 21.83 -7.80
C VAL A 12 29.50 20.91 -6.81
N ASN A 13 30.22 21.52 -5.88
CA ASN A 13 30.76 20.86 -4.70
C ASN A 13 29.60 20.32 -3.86
N ASN A 14 29.16 19.10 -4.12
CA ASN A 14 28.27 18.39 -3.21
C ASN A 14 29.14 17.75 -2.12
N ALA A 15 29.64 18.61 -1.22
CA ALA A 15 30.18 18.20 0.05
C ALA A 15 29.07 17.42 0.77
N HIS A 16 29.13 16.10 0.63
CA HIS A 16 28.37 15.17 1.44
C HIS A 16 28.85 15.42 2.87
N ARG A 17 28.15 16.31 3.56
CA ARG A 17 28.30 16.53 4.99
C ARG A 17 27.87 15.21 5.64
N ARG A 18 28.81 14.26 5.76
CA ARG A 18 28.66 13.08 6.61
C ARG A 18 28.28 13.64 7.97
N LYS A 19 27.00 13.52 8.34
CA LYS A 19 26.58 13.81 9.70
C LYS A 19 27.34 12.82 10.57
N SER A 20 28.27 13.32 11.36
CA SER A 20 29.02 12.53 12.34
C SER A 20 28.02 11.83 13.25
N ILE A 21 28.15 10.51 13.36
CA ILE A 21 27.47 9.73 14.39
C ILE A 21 27.95 10.28 15.75
N PRO A 22 27.07 10.71 16.66
CA PRO A 22 27.51 11.18 17.98
C PRO A 22 28.17 10.02 18.74
N GLU A 23 29.29 10.30 19.41
CA GLU A 23 30.01 9.31 20.22
C GLU A 23 29.09 8.60 21.21
N SER A 24 29.27 7.29 21.28
CA SER A 24 28.64 6.34 22.18
C SER A 24 28.88 6.74 23.64
N GLY A 25 27.81 7.04 24.38
CA GLY A 25 27.92 7.23 25.83
C GLY A 25 26.75 7.93 26.52
N ARG A 26 25.84 8.60 25.79
CA ARG A 26 24.60 9.10 26.39
C ARG A 26 23.47 8.11 26.11
N PRO A 27 22.78 7.58 27.14
CA PRO A 27 21.56 6.84 26.90
C PRO A 27 20.59 7.75 26.15
N LEU A 28 20.06 7.26 25.03
CA LEU A 28 18.92 7.90 24.38
C LEU A 28 17.81 8.03 25.43
N PRO A 29 17.09 9.16 25.50
CA PRO A 29 15.98 9.29 26.42
C PRO A 29 14.95 8.19 26.08
N VAL A 30 14.86 7.17 26.93
CA VAL A 30 13.78 6.19 26.88
C VAL A 30 12.55 6.93 27.38
N ALA A 31 11.68 7.33 26.45
CA ALA A 31 10.39 7.89 26.79
C ALA A 31 9.54 6.78 27.43
N THR A 32 9.51 6.72 28.77
CA THR A 32 8.45 6.04 29.53
C THR A 32 7.17 6.86 29.40
N ALA A 33 6.60 6.90 28.20
CA ALA A 33 5.29 7.46 27.99
C ALA A 33 4.25 6.38 28.29
N THR A 34 3.74 6.37 29.53
CA THR A 34 2.43 5.80 29.85
C THR A 34 1.35 6.69 29.24
N GLY A 35 1.41 6.89 27.92
CA GLY A 35 0.50 7.70 27.15
C GLY A 35 -0.44 6.78 26.40
N THR A 36 -1.74 6.89 26.66
CA THR A 36 -2.76 6.29 25.79
C THR A 36 -2.54 6.84 24.38
N VAL A 37 -2.02 6.02 23.48
CA VAL A 37 -1.93 6.36 22.06
C VAL A 37 -3.37 6.39 21.56
N ARG A 38 -3.96 7.58 21.39
CA ARG A 38 -5.26 7.70 20.72
C ARG A 38 -5.06 7.15 19.31
N ALA A 39 -5.81 6.11 18.96
CA ALA A 39 -5.84 5.59 17.60
C ALA A 39 -6.12 6.76 16.66
N MET A 40 -5.14 7.13 15.84
CA MET A 40 -5.33 8.16 14.83
C MET A 40 -6.26 7.56 13.77
N SER A 41 -7.47 8.11 13.62
CA SER A 41 -8.30 7.79 12.47
C SER A 41 -7.59 8.32 11.23
N LEU A 42 -7.03 7.42 10.42
CA LEU A 42 -6.50 7.83 9.12
C LEU A 42 -7.68 8.37 8.29
N PRO A 43 -7.56 9.55 7.68
CA PRO A 43 -8.64 10.13 6.88
C PRO A 43 -8.95 9.32 5.61
N HIS A 44 -8.15 8.29 5.31
CA HIS A 44 -8.28 7.46 4.13
C HIS A 44 -8.87 6.09 4.48
N LYS A 45 -9.91 5.70 3.76
CA LYS A 45 -10.40 4.32 3.74
C LYS A 45 -9.52 3.54 2.78
N LEU A 46 -8.92 2.44 3.25
CA LEU A 46 -8.18 1.51 2.40
C LEU A 46 -9.09 0.34 2.03
N ALA A 47 -9.09 -0.04 0.77
CA ALA A 47 -9.80 -1.19 0.26
C ALA A 47 -8.96 -1.91 -0.79
N THR A 48 -9.26 -3.18 -1.00
CA THR A 48 -8.63 -4.02 -2.02
C THR A 48 -9.68 -4.46 -3.04
N LEU A 49 -9.23 -4.66 -4.28
CA LEU A 49 -10.03 -5.28 -5.34
C LEU A 49 -9.19 -6.41 -5.94
N LEU A 50 -9.78 -7.60 -6.00
CA LEU A 50 -9.15 -8.81 -6.47
C LEU A 50 -9.52 -9.06 -7.94
N TYR A 51 -8.53 -8.99 -8.82
CA TYR A 51 -8.69 -9.34 -10.23
C TYR A 51 -8.17 -10.76 -10.45
N CYS A 52 -9.07 -11.74 -10.31
CA CYS A 52 -8.77 -13.16 -10.50
C CYS A 52 -9.21 -13.61 -11.89
N PHE A 53 -8.30 -14.24 -12.63
CA PHE A 53 -8.55 -14.74 -13.98
C PHE A 53 -8.46 -16.26 -14.00
N ASP A 54 -9.33 -16.90 -14.76
CA ASP A 54 -9.21 -18.33 -15.06
C ASP A 54 -8.24 -18.58 -16.23
N PRO A 55 -7.95 -19.86 -16.58
CA PRO A 55 -7.04 -20.19 -17.68
C PRO A 55 -7.51 -19.71 -19.07
N ASP A 56 -8.77 -19.31 -19.22
CA ASP A 56 -9.34 -18.76 -20.46
C ASP A 56 -9.36 -17.22 -20.45
N ASP A 57 -8.61 -16.57 -19.55
CA ASP A 57 -8.55 -15.12 -19.33
C ASP A 57 -9.90 -14.46 -18.95
N ARG A 58 -10.83 -15.23 -18.36
CA ARG A 58 -12.10 -14.68 -17.87
C ARG A 58 -11.95 -14.16 -16.44
N LEU A 59 -12.41 -12.92 -16.21
CA LEU A 59 -12.38 -12.26 -14.90
C LEU A 59 -13.54 -12.72 -14.02
N LEU A 60 -13.22 -13.11 -12.78
CA LEU A 60 -14.22 -13.33 -11.74
C LEU A 60 -14.87 -12.00 -11.33
N LEU A 61 -16.21 -11.95 -11.42
CA LEU A 61 -17.01 -10.82 -10.97
C LEU A 61 -18.15 -11.32 -10.07
N LEU A 62 -18.48 -10.52 -9.07
CA LEU A 62 -19.61 -10.73 -8.17
C LEU A 62 -20.72 -9.74 -8.50
N LYS A 63 -21.96 -10.21 -8.51
CA LYS A 63 -23.12 -9.34 -8.66
C LYS A 63 -23.53 -8.86 -7.28
N ARG A 64 -23.51 -7.54 -7.05
CA ARG A 64 -23.86 -6.99 -5.74
C ARG A 64 -25.35 -7.13 -5.45
N HIS A 65 -25.69 -7.66 -4.28
CA HIS A 65 -27.07 -7.80 -3.78
C HIS A 65 -27.43 -6.77 -2.71
N GLN A 66 -26.52 -5.82 -2.40
CA GLN A 66 -26.71 -4.78 -1.40
C GLN A 66 -26.22 -3.41 -1.90
N PRO A 67 -26.85 -2.29 -1.49
CA PRO A 67 -26.29 -0.95 -1.67
C PRO A 67 -24.95 -0.74 -0.95
N PRO A 68 -24.09 0.20 -1.39
CA PRO A 68 -24.19 0.93 -2.66
C PRO A 68 -23.97 -0.02 -3.84
N ASN A 69 -24.39 0.38 -5.04
CA ASN A 69 -24.17 -0.38 -6.29
C ASN A 69 -24.93 -1.71 -6.45
N LEU A 70 -26.13 -1.82 -5.87
CA LEU A 70 -27.03 -2.96 -6.07
C LEU A 70 -27.19 -3.31 -7.57
N GLY A 71 -27.00 -4.58 -7.92
CA GLY A 71 -27.12 -5.10 -9.28
C GLY A 71 -25.91 -4.89 -10.18
N ARG A 72 -24.91 -4.10 -9.76
CA ARG A 72 -23.64 -3.95 -10.51
C ARG A 72 -22.74 -5.16 -10.31
N TRP A 73 -21.93 -5.45 -11.33
CA TRP A 73 -20.85 -6.43 -11.27
C TRP A 73 -19.57 -5.75 -10.81
N VAL A 74 -18.88 -6.33 -9.83
CA VAL A 74 -17.63 -5.82 -9.27
C VAL A 74 -16.66 -6.98 -9.05
N PRO A 75 -15.34 -6.75 -9.11
CA PRO A 75 -14.39 -7.74 -8.60
C PRO A 75 -14.60 -7.96 -7.10
N PRO A 76 -14.28 -9.15 -6.56
CA PRO A 76 -14.26 -9.38 -5.12
C PRO A 76 -13.33 -8.40 -4.40
N GLY A 77 -13.63 -8.11 -3.14
CA GLY A 77 -12.76 -7.30 -2.30
C GLY A 77 -13.51 -6.42 -1.31
N GLY A 78 -12.75 -5.83 -0.40
CA GLY A 78 -13.34 -5.10 0.70
C GLY A 78 -12.36 -4.21 1.43
N LYS A 79 -12.83 -3.70 2.58
CA LYS A 79 -12.09 -2.72 3.37
C LYS A 79 -11.00 -3.42 4.15
N VAL A 80 -9.83 -2.81 4.17
CA VAL A 80 -8.72 -3.26 5.01
C VAL A 80 -9.05 -2.93 6.46
N GLU A 81 -8.86 -3.89 7.36
CA GLU A 81 -9.01 -3.73 8.81
C GLU A 81 -7.79 -3.00 9.40
N VAL A 82 -7.65 -1.72 9.05
CA VAL A 82 -6.46 -0.90 9.39
C VAL A 82 -6.22 -0.81 10.91
N ALA A 83 -7.29 -0.80 11.71
CA ALA A 83 -7.19 -0.77 13.17
C ALA A 83 -6.49 -2.01 13.76
N GLN A 84 -6.50 -3.14 13.04
CA GLN A 84 -5.85 -4.40 13.43
C GLN A 84 -4.48 -4.57 12.77
N GLY A 85 -4.05 -3.62 11.93
CA GLY A 85 -2.82 -3.74 11.16
C GLY A 85 -2.91 -4.75 10.01
N GLU A 86 -4.12 -5.03 9.51
CA GLU A 86 -4.31 -5.91 8.35
C GLU A 86 -3.55 -5.34 7.13
N SER A 87 -2.79 -6.20 6.46
CA SER A 87 -2.12 -5.83 5.22
C SER A 87 -3.09 -5.94 4.03
N PRO A 88 -2.89 -5.19 2.93
CA PRO A 88 -3.71 -5.34 1.72
C PRO A 88 -3.75 -6.78 1.19
N TYR A 89 -2.63 -7.51 1.28
CA TYR A 89 -2.57 -8.91 0.88
C TYR A 89 -3.43 -9.81 1.78
N ALA A 90 -3.38 -9.60 3.10
CA ALA A 90 -4.20 -10.35 4.05
C ALA A 90 -5.70 -10.07 3.84
N CYS A 91 -6.06 -8.80 3.62
CA CYS A 91 -7.41 -8.39 3.27
C CYS A 91 -7.90 -9.11 2.00
N ALA A 92 -7.09 -9.10 0.93
CA ALA A 92 -7.46 -9.78 -0.31
C ALA A 92 -7.67 -11.29 -0.14
N CYS A 93 -6.82 -11.99 0.63
CA CYS A 93 -7.01 -13.41 0.95
C CYS A 93 -8.31 -13.67 1.74
N ARG A 94 -8.61 -12.83 2.75
CA ARG A 94 -9.82 -12.94 3.55
C ARG A 94 -11.08 -12.76 2.69
N GLU A 95 -11.13 -11.68 1.91
CA GLU A 95 -12.26 -11.36 1.04
C GLU A 95 -12.45 -12.42 -0.08
N ALA A 96 -11.35 -12.97 -0.62
CA ALA A 96 -11.40 -14.06 -1.59
C ALA A 96 -12.14 -15.28 -1.03
N GLN A 97 -11.88 -15.62 0.24
CA GLN A 97 -12.56 -16.72 0.90
C GLN A 97 -14.00 -16.37 1.26
N GLU A 98 -14.25 -15.19 1.82
CA GLU A 98 -15.58 -14.76 2.30
C GLU A 98 -16.58 -14.59 1.15
N GLU A 99 -16.16 -13.96 0.04
CA GLU A 99 -17.06 -13.59 -1.06
C GLU A 99 -17.08 -14.61 -2.21
N ALA A 100 -16.00 -15.36 -2.41
CA ALA A 100 -15.85 -16.27 -3.55
C ALA A 100 -15.47 -17.71 -3.16
N GLY A 101 -15.22 -18.01 -1.87
CA GLY A 101 -14.80 -19.34 -1.42
C GLY A 101 -13.44 -19.78 -1.97
N LEU A 102 -12.57 -18.82 -2.32
CA LEU A 102 -11.25 -19.09 -2.87
C LEU A 102 -10.18 -19.11 -1.76
N GLU A 103 -9.53 -20.26 -1.62
CA GLU A 103 -8.38 -20.42 -0.72
C GLU A 103 -7.10 -20.03 -1.46
N ILE A 104 -6.63 -18.80 -1.23
CA ILE A 104 -5.39 -18.25 -1.81
C ILE A 104 -4.46 -17.72 -0.72
N THR A 105 -3.18 -17.69 -1.04
CA THR A 105 -2.12 -17.17 -0.16
C THR A 105 -1.57 -15.85 -0.69
N THR A 106 -0.83 -15.13 0.15
CA THR A 106 -0.22 -13.86 -0.26
C THR A 106 0.81 -14.02 -1.39
N SER A 107 1.41 -15.21 -1.56
CA SER A 107 2.32 -15.52 -2.67
C SER A 107 1.62 -15.70 -4.02
N ASP A 108 0.31 -15.94 -4.03
CA ASP A 108 -0.49 -16.05 -5.26
C ASP A 108 -0.87 -14.66 -5.82
N LEU A 109 -0.67 -13.62 -5.01
CA LEU A 109 -1.11 -12.27 -5.28
C LEU A 109 0.04 -11.41 -5.82
N HIS A 110 -0.30 -10.54 -6.78
CA HIS A 110 0.58 -9.52 -7.30
C HIS A 110 -0.10 -8.15 -7.24
N LEU A 111 0.50 -7.20 -6.52
CA LEU A 111 -0.01 -5.83 -6.47
C LEU A 111 0.17 -5.16 -7.84
N THR A 112 -0.95 -4.95 -8.54
CA THR A 112 -0.95 -4.37 -9.89
C THR A 112 -0.91 -2.83 -9.89
N GLY A 113 -1.47 -2.18 -8.86
CA GLY A 113 -1.53 -0.73 -8.79
C GLY A 113 -2.23 -0.21 -7.54
N LEU A 114 -2.16 1.10 -7.36
CA LEU A 114 -2.85 1.84 -6.30
C LEU A 114 -3.69 2.94 -6.95
N ILE A 115 -4.94 3.04 -6.54
CA ILE A 115 -5.88 4.06 -6.99
C ILE A 115 -6.29 4.87 -5.77
N SER A 116 -6.18 6.19 -5.86
CA SER A 116 -6.65 7.14 -4.85
C SER A 116 -7.71 8.02 -5.47
N GLU A 117 -8.87 8.12 -4.81
CA GLU A 117 -9.99 8.95 -5.23
C GLU A 117 -10.57 9.66 -4.00
N ASP A 118 -11.14 10.83 -4.19
CA ASP A 118 -11.88 11.54 -3.15
C ASP A 118 -13.36 11.11 -3.18
N GLY A 119 -13.94 10.84 -2.00
CA GLY A 119 -15.39 10.56 -1.89
C GLY A 119 -15.84 9.14 -2.27
N TYR A 120 -14.98 8.13 -2.17
CA TYR A 120 -15.38 6.73 -2.37
C TYR A 120 -16.34 6.23 -1.26
N GLU A 121 -17.56 5.84 -1.64
CA GLU A 121 -18.62 5.30 -0.76
C GLU A 121 -18.86 3.79 -0.95
#